data_AF-A0A352A1Q9-F1
#
_entry.id   AF-A0A352A1Q9-F1
#
_cell.length_a   1.000
_cell.length_b   1.000
_cell.length_c   1.000
_cell.angle_alpha   90.00
_cell.angle_beta   90.00
_cell.angle_gamma   90.00
#
_symmetry.space_group_name_H-M   'P 1'
#
loop_
_entity.id
_entity.type
_entity.pdbx_description
1 polymer ?
#
loop_
_entity_poly.entity_id
_entity_poly.type
_entity_poly.pdbx_seq_one_letter_code
_entity_poly.pdbx_strand_id
1 'polypeptide(L)'
;MLSQKVRNNASISYFFLGWLFLLAKNNPNFADPFIKQHAKIATKGHAIFFVTYFFYTHFLSSFFSYSIPVIQITIDHGIQIAFFVILTLFIIRGVYAGQKGEYTENAKDGIGLFSMQGCTFQFPGASEAQRILLLLSYIPFVGMIATKRFPNIVTTTGARASSIFGFFYLVSFTNGGFDSLSMILLFLGILIIVFLAARFFTTDSYTIPRFFERIPGMDSIYEIIRSVPPYLMDIGRMIFGKRDSVSFAYHIKNMQEKDRNLQISLQEYFTDETLPFQAFWIFIPFCNLVFLPKLFTSRATRYVLAIGQGLVITLLFIIIGLLFSFTSPFELFLLFPMFYGIASLESNVFIRIPLVYEIYAILNTLTFGLLKNTKRIQVAQKQDTMVRFTVE
;
A
#
# COMPACT_ATOMS: atom_id res chain seq x y z
N MET A 1 11.01 6.07 32.82
CA MET A 1 10.59 6.09 31.40
C MET A 1 10.10 4.69 31.02
N LEU A 2 8.96 4.58 30.32
CA LEU A 2 8.46 3.28 29.84
C LEU A 2 9.36 2.72 28.74
N SER A 3 9.65 1.42 28.80
CA SER A 3 10.45 0.77 27.75
C SER A 3 9.70 0.72 26.41
N GLN A 4 10.45 0.69 25.30
CA GLN A 4 9.85 0.57 23.98
C GLN A 4 9.01 -0.73 23.83
N LYS A 5 9.42 -1.80 24.51
CA LYS A 5 8.67 -3.06 24.61
C LYS A 5 7.27 -2.84 25.19
N VAL A 6 7.17 -2.12 26.31
CA VAL A 6 5.90 -1.82 26.97
C VAL A 6 5.00 -0.93 26.10
N ARG A 7 5.57 0.10 25.46
CA ARG A 7 4.86 1.01 24.53
C ARG A 7 4.31 0.28 23.30
N ASN A 8 5.11 -0.62 22.70
CA ASN A 8 4.68 -1.43 21.56
C ASN A 8 3.54 -2.37 21.93
N ASN A 9 3.66 -3.09 23.05
CA ASN A 9 2.62 -4.02 23.49
C ASN A 9 1.31 -3.28 23.83
N ALA A 10 1.38 -2.12 24.47
CA ALA A 10 0.20 -1.29 24.72
C ALA A 10 -0.48 -0.84 23.42
N SER A 11 0.30 -0.48 22.40
CA SER A 11 -0.24 -0.07 21.09
C SER A 11 -0.91 -1.22 20.33
N ILE A 12 -0.27 -2.40 20.34
CA ILE A 12 -0.79 -3.60 19.64
C ILE A 12 -2.17 -4.00 20.17
N SER A 13 -2.44 -3.76 21.45
CA SER A 13 -3.73 -4.10 22.07
C SER A 13 -4.96 -3.46 21.39
N TYR A 14 -4.79 -2.34 20.69
CA TYR A 14 -5.87 -1.64 19.97
C TYR A 14 -6.25 -2.26 18.62
N PHE A 15 -5.47 -3.20 18.07
CA PHE A 15 -5.81 -3.87 16.82
C PHE A 15 -6.70 -5.10 17.05
N PHE A 16 -7.80 -4.96 17.79
CA PHE A 16 -8.71 -6.04 18.20
C PHE A 16 -8.08 -7.18 19.03
N LEU A 17 -6.89 -6.96 19.61
CA LEU A 17 -6.16 -7.97 20.39
C LEU A 17 -6.21 -7.71 21.91
N GLY A 18 -6.84 -6.61 22.35
CA GLY A 18 -6.87 -6.23 23.77
C GLY A 18 -7.41 -7.33 24.68
N TRP A 19 -8.47 -8.02 24.26
CA TRP A 19 -9.08 -9.09 25.05
C TRP A 19 -8.13 -10.31 25.18
N LEU A 20 -7.38 -10.64 24.13
CA LEU A 20 -6.36 -11.69 24.16
C LEU A 20 -5.24 -11.37 25.15
N PHE A 21 -4.84 -10.10 25.22
CA PHE A 21 -3.81 -9.65 26.17
C PHE A 21 -4.30 -9.79 27.62
N LEU A 22 -5.60 -9.56 27.87
CA LEU A 22 -6.21 -9.75 29.20
C LEU A 22 -6.40 -11.22 29.57
N LEU A 23 -6.61 -12.10 28.59
CA LEU A 23 -6.72 -13.55 28.80
C LEU A 23 -5.36 -14.22 29.00
N ALA A 24 -4.30 -13.69 28.38
CA ALA A 24 -2.92 -14.16 28.51
C ALA A 24 -2.28 -13.75 29.87
N LYS A 25 -2.97 -13.99 30.98
CA LYS A 25 -2.60 -13.56 32.35
C LYS A 25 -1.24 -14.08 32.81
N ASN A 26 -0.82 -15.24 32.30
CA ASN A 26 0.44 -15.89 32.66
C ASN A 26 1.62 -15.42 31.80
N ASN A 27 1.40 -14.55 30.81
CA ASN A 27 2.47 -14.04 29.97
C ASN A 27 3.14 -12.83 30.65
N PRO A 28 4.41 -12.95 31.09
CA PRO A 28 5.10 -11.86 31.79
C PRO A 28 5.23 -10.60 30.93
N ASN A 29 5.17 -10.74 29.60
CA ASN A 29 5.29 -9.63 28.65
C ASN A 29 4.06 -8.70 28.62
N PHE A 30 2.93 -9.13 29.19
CA PHE A 30 1.71 -8.33 29.33
C PHE A 30 1.36 -8.04 30.80
N ALA A 31 2.23 -8.43 31.73
CA ALA A 31 1.99 -8.24 33.16
C ALA A 31 2.02 -6.76 33.58
N ASP A 32 2.73 -5.93 32.81
CA ASP A 32 2.90 -4.50 33.07
C ASP A 32 1.54 -3.78 33.21
N PRO A 33 1.33 -2.98 34.28
CA PRO A 33 0.09 -2.25 34.50
C PRO A 33 -0.32 -1.34 33.34
N PHE A 34 0.64 -0.71 32.66
CA PHE A 34 0.40 0.16 31.51
C PHE A 34 -0.23 -0.62 30.35
N ILE A 35 0.32 -1.80 30.04
CA ILE A 35 -0.22 -2.67 28.97
C ILE A 35 -1.64 -3.13 29.33
N LYS A 36 -1.87 -3.55 30.58
CA LYS A 36 -3.18 -4.02 31.04
C LYS A 36 -4.25 -2.94 30.96
N GLN A 37 -3.91 -1.69 31.27
CA GLN A 37 -4.86 -0.58 31.16
C GLN A 37 -5.25 -0.31 29.70
N HIS A 38 -4.26 -0.19 28.79
CA HIS A 38 -4.53 0.00 27.37
C HIS A 38 -5.33 -1.18 26.78
N ALA A 39 -5.02 -2.42 27.18
CA ALA A 39 -5.76 -3.60 26.77
C ALA A 39 -7.22 -3.62 27.26
N LYS A 40 -7.49 -3.17 28.50
CA LYS A 40 -8.86 -2.99 29.03
C LYS A 40 -9.64 -1.96 28.23
N ILE A 41 -9.03 -0.83 27.92
CA ILE A 41 -9.67 0.25 27.16
C ILE A 41 -9.96 -0.20 25.74
N ALA A 42 -8.98 -0.82 25.06
CA ALA A 42 -9.17 -1.39 23.75
C ALA A 42 -10.31 -2.42 23.74
N THR A 43 -10.31 -3.37 24.68
CA THR A 43 -11.38 -4.38 24.83
C THR A 43 -12.75 -3.73 24.99
N LYS A 44 -12.87 -2.75 25.90
CA LYS A 44 -14.13 -2.05 26.15
C LYS A 44 -14.59 -1.27 24.92
N GLY A 45 -13.69 -0.56 24.23
CA GLY A 45 -14.01 0.19 23.02
C GLY A 45 -14.50 -0.71 21.88
N HIS A 46 -13.81 -1.83 21.61
CA HIS A 46 -14.26 -2.80 20.61
C HIS A 46 -15.59 -3.45 21.00
N ALA A 47 -15.77 -3.83 22.27
CA ALA A 47 -17.03 -4.42 22.74
C ALA A 47 -18.21 -3.45 22.60
N ILE A 48 -18.03 -2.18 22.97
CA ILE A 48 -19.05 -1.14 22.78
C ILE A 48 -19.37 -0.99 21.29
N PHE A 49 -18.35 -0.89 20.43
CA PHE A 49 -18.54 -0.83 18.97
C PHE A 49 -19.32 -2.03 18.46
N PHE A 50 -18.94 -3.27 18.81
CA PHE A 50 -19.63 -4.46 18.33
C PHE A 50 -21.09 -4.50 18.80
N VAL A 51 -21.36 -4.16 20.06
CA VAL A 51 -22.73 -4.14 20.59
C VAL A 51 -23.57 -3.07 19.90
N THR A 52 -23.06 -1.84 19.77
CA THR A 52 -23.80 -0.74 19.14
C THR A 52 -23.99 -0.95 17.65
N TYR A 53 -22.95 -1.43 16.95
CA TYR A 53 -23.03 -1.75 15.53
C TYR A 53 -23.99 -2.92 15.26
N PHE A 54 -23.95 -3.98 16.06
CA PHE A 54 -24.89 -5.09 15.96
C PHE A 54 -26.32 -4.63 16.21
N PHE A 55 -26.54 -3.87 17.28
CA PHE A 55 -27.85 -3.33 17.61
C PHE A 55 -28.39 -2.45 16.47
N TYR A 56 -27.56 -1.55 15.95
CA TYR A 56 -27.91 -0.71 14.82
C TYR A 56 -28.27 -1.55 13.59
N THR A 57 -27.38 -2.44 13.18
CA THR A 57 -27.54 -3.22 11.94
C THR A 57 -28.76 -4.13 11.98
N HIS A 58 -29.03 -4.77 13.14
CA HIS A 58 -30.11 -5.75 13.25
C HIS A 58 -31.47 -5.12 13.56
N PHE A 59 -31.53 -4.04 14.33
CA PHE A 59 -32.80 -3.46 14.78
C PHE A 59 -33.14 -2.10 14.15
N LEU A 60 -32.15 -1.31 13.71
CA LEU A 60 -32.37 0.08 13.28
C LEU A 60 -32.13 0.33 11.80
N SER A 61 -31.27 -0.44 11.13
CA SER A 61 -30.84 -0.20 9.74
C SER A 61 -32.01 -0.09 8.74
N SER A 62 -33.04 -0.93 8.91
CA SER A 62 -34.24 -0.89 8.07
C SER A 62 -35.00 0.43 8.15
N PHE A 63 -34.97 1.11 9.30
CA PHE A 63 -35.61 2.41 9.50
C PHE A 63 -34.85 3.58 8.85
N PHE A 64 -33.62 3.36 8.39
CA PHE A 64 -32.77 4.40 7.78
C PHE A 64 -32.42 4.08 6.32
N SER A 65 -33.08 3.09 5.71
CA SER A 65 -32.80 2.60 4.36
C SER A 65 -33.31 3.51 3.22
N TYR A 66 -33.78 4.73 3.53
CA TYR A 66 -34.19 5.69 2.50
C TYR A 66 -32.99 6.38 1.85
N SER A 67 -33.08 6.54 0.52
CA SER A 67 -32.05 7.18 -0.30
C SER A 67 -32.17 8.71 -0.25
N ILE A 68 -31.05 9.40 -0.07
CA ILE A 68 -30.99 10.86 -0.24
C ILE A 68 -30.99 11.16 -1.75
N PRO A 69 -32.02 11.81 -2.32
CA PRO A 69 -32.20 11.90 -3.77
C PRO A 69 -31.03 12.55 -4.52
N VAL A 70 -30.30 13.45 -3.86
CA VAL A 70 -29.20 14.22 -4.46
C VAL A 70 -27.88 13.45 -4.48
N ILE A 71 -27.65 12.58 -3.49
CA ILE A 71 -26.36 11.91 -3.28
C ILE A 71 -26.48 10.39 -3.56
N GLN A 72 -27.69 9.88 -3.81
CA GLN A 72 -27.98 8.46 -4.09
C GLN A 72 -27.37 7.48 -3.08
N ILE A 73 -27.02 7.98 -1.89
CA ILE A 73 -26.52 7.23 -0.75
C ILE A 73 -27.67 7.11 0.24
N THR A 74 -27.91 5.90 0.75
CA THR A 74 -28.88 5.70 1.83
C THR A 74 -28.36 6.27 3.13
N ILE A 75 -29.25 6.82 3.96
CA ILE A 75 -28.88 7.32 5.29
C ILE A 75 -28.23 6.20 6.12
N ASP A 76 -28.73 4.96 5.96
CA ASP A 76 -28.14 3.77 6.55
C ASP A 76 -26.64 3.61 6.21
N HIS A 77 -26.28 3.72 4.93
CA HIS A 77 -24.89 3.60 4.51
C HIS A 77 -24.00 4.71 5.10
N GLY A 78 -24.53 5.93 5.20
CA GLY A 78 -23.84 7.04 5.87
C GLY A 78 -23.58 6.78 7.36
N ILE A 79 -24.56 6.20 8.07
CA ILE A 79 -24.43 5.83 9.49
C ILE A 79 -23.39 4.71 9.67
N GLN A 80 -23.39 3.69 8.80
CA GLN A 80 -22.38 2.63 8.82
C GLN A 80 -20.96 3.20 8.66
N ILE A 81 -20.76 4.10 7.67
CA ILE A 81 -19.47 4.78 7.48
C ILE A 81 -19.07 5.53 8.76
N ALA A 82 -19.98 6.29 9.38
CA ALA A 82 -19.71 6.99 10.63
C ALA A 82 -19.27 6.05 11.76
N PHE A 83 -19.91 4.89 11.93
CA PHE A 83 -19.50 3.87 12.92
C PHE A 83 -18.03 3.45 12.71
N PHE A 84 -17.66 3.10 11.48
CA PHE A 84 -16.29 2.66 11.17
C PHE A 84 -15.27 3.80 11.27
N VAL A 85 -15.65 5.04 10.93
CA VAL A 85 -14.79 6.21 11.12
C VAL A 85 -14.51 6.46 12.61
N ILE A 86 -15.55 6.42 13.45
CA ILE A 86 -15.40 6.59 14.91
C ILE A 86 -14.50 5.50 15.49
N LEU A 87 -14.70 4.24 15.09
CA LEU A 87 -13.85 3.13 15.52
C LEU A 87 -12.39 3.33 15.09
N THR A 88 -12.18 3.73 13.83
CA THR A 88 -10.84 3.97 13.29
C THR A 88 -10.12 5.08 14.04
N LEU A 89 -10.80 6.20 14.32
CA LEU A 89 -10.26 7.30 15.11
C LEU A 89 -9.94 6.87 16.54
N PHE A 90 -10.79 6.03 17.16
CA PHE A 90 -10.54 5.44 18.46
C PHE A 90 -9.25 4.59 18.47
N ILE A 91 -9.08 3.70 17.48
CA ILE A 91 -7.88 2.86 17.34
C ILE A 91 -6.63 3.73 17.16
N ILE A 92 -6.66 4.69 16.23
CA ILE A 92 -5.52 5.59 15.96
C ILE A 92 -5.11 6.35 17.23
N ARG A 93 -6.08 6.91 17.95
CA ARG A 93 -5.83 7.64 19.19
C ARG A 93 -5.23 6.73 20.27
N GLY A 94 -5.76 5.52 20.42
CA GLY A 94 -5.26 4.52 21.37
C GLY A 94 -3.83 4.08 21.10
N VAL A 95 -3.51 3.83 19.83
CA VAL A 95 -2.15 3.52 19.36
C VAL A 95 -1.21 4.69 19.64
N TYR A 96 -1.62 5.92 19.34
CA TYR A 96 -0.81 7.11 19.61
C TYR A 96 -0.51 7.29 21.10
N ALA A 97 -1.53 7.18 21.97
CA ALA A 97 -1.35 7.28 23.42
C ALA A 97 -0.42 6.17 23.95
N GLY A 98 -0.62 4.93 23.49
CA GLY A 98 0.25 3.79 23.82
C GLY A 98 1.70 4.01 23.38
N GLN A 99 1.89 4.55 22.17
CA GLN A 99 3.21 4.94 21.68
C GLN A 99 3.80 6.11 22.46
N LYS A 100 3.04 7.10 22.93
CA LYS A 100 3.62 8.19 23.73
C LYS A 100 3.90 7.82 25.19
N GLY A 101 3.38 6.69 25.66
CA GLY A 101 3.44 6.34 27.08
C GLY A 101 2.45 7.14 27.93
N GLU A 102 1.41 7.68 27.29
CA GLU A 102 0.38 8.48 27.94
C GLU A 102 -0.69 7.58 28.54
N TYR A 103 -0.91 7.69 29.85
CA TYR A 103 -2.09 7.16 30.49
C TYR A 103 -3.30 7.95 29.96
N THR A 104 -4.23 7.24 29.32
CA THR A 104 -5.34 7.77 28.51
C THR A 104 -6.28 8.76 29.20
N GLU A 105 -6.19 8.91 30.53
CA GLU A 105 -6.99 9.88 31.30
C GLU A 105 -6.50 11.33 31.14
N ASN A 106 -5.25 11.55 30.71
CA ASN A 106 -4.66 12.89 30.57
C ASN A 106 -4.48 13.38 29.12
N ALA A 107 -5.02 12.68 28.13
CA ALA A 107 -4.94 13.11 26.73
C ALA A 107 -6.06 14.12 26.38
N LYS A 108 -6.15 15.22 27.14
CA LYS A 108 -6.73 16.46 26.65
C LYS A 108 -5.56 17.27 26.10
N ASP A 109 -5.48 17.36 24.78
CA ASP A 109 -5.00 18.53 24.02
C ASP A 109 -4.37 18.12 22.69
N GLY A 110 -4.70 18.94 21.67
CA GLY A 110 -3.98 19.00 20.41
C GLY A 110 -4.67 18.34 19.23
N ILE A 111 -5.82 18.89 18.80
CA ILE A 111 -6.24 18.82 17.39
C ILE A 111 -5.30 19.74 16.59
N GLY A 112 -4.03 19.36 16.54
CA GLY A 112 -2.98 20.00 15.74
C GLY A 112 -2.58 19.13 14.55
N LEU A 113 -3.37 18.10 14.22
CA LEU A 113 -3.04 17.14 13.15
C LEU A 113 -3.13 17.74 11.74
N PHE A 114 -3.74 18.92 11.59
CA PHE A 114 -3.89 19.62 10.31
C PHE A 114 -3.27 21.01 10.36
N SER A 115 -1.96 21.11 10.61
CA SER A 115 -1.26 22.35 10.26
C SER A 115 -1.17 22.44 8.74
N MET A 116 -2.09 23.22 8.14
CA MET A 116 -2.17 23.49 6.70
C MET A 116 -1.05 24.42 6.18
N GLN A 117 0.14 24.39 6.79
CA GLN A 117 1.31 25.05 6.20
C GLN A 117 1.80 24.19 5.04
N GLY A 118 1.54 24.62 3.81
CA GLY A 118 2.12 24.01 2.61
C GLY A 118 3.51 24.57 2.30
N CYS A 119 4.30 23.80 1.55
CA CYS A 119 5.54 24.27 0.95
C CYS A 119 5.22 24.83 -0.44
N THR A 120 5.65 26.05 -0.75
CA THR A 120 5.51 26.63 -2.09
C THR A 120 6.85 26.55 -2.82
N PHE A 121 6.85 25.87 -3.95
CA PHE A 121 8.01 25.70 -4.82
C PHE A 121 7.88 26.65 -6.01
N GLN A 122 8.98 27.35 -6.32
CA GLN A 122 9.07 28.27 -7.45
C GLN A 122 9.83 27.60 -8.60
N PHE A 123 9.32 27.71 -9.82
CA PHE A 123 9.95 27.20 -11.03
C PHE A 123 10.14 28.31 -12.07
N PRO A 124 10.94 29.35 -11.75
CA PRO A 124 11.17 30.46 -12.67
C PRO A 124 11.81 29.92 -13.97
N GLY A 125 11.18 30.20 -15.11
CA GLY A 125 11.71 29.80 -16.43
C GLY A 125 11.51 28.32 -16.80
N ALA A 126 10.59 27.60 -16.16
CA ALA A 126 10.24 26.23 -16.58
C ALA A 126 9.73 26.21 -18.03
N SER A 127 10.27 25.30 -18.84
CA SER A 127 9.82 25.12 -20.23
C SER A 127 8.40 24.56 -20.28
N GLU A 128 7.63 24.84 -21.34
CA GLU A 128 6.26 24.32 -21.48
C GLU A 128 6.16 22.80 -21.32
N ALA A 129 7.16 22.05 -21.78
CA ALA A 129 7.24 20.61 -21.58
C ALA A 129 7.34 20.23 -20.08
N GLN A 130 8.18 20.93 -19.31
CA GLN A 130 8.26 20.74 -17.85
C GLN A 130 6.96 21.13 -17.16
N ARG A 131 6.30 22.19 -17.65
CA ARG A 131 5.01 22.65 -17.13
C ARG A 131 3.92 21.60 -17.30
N ILE A 132 3.85 20.99 -18.48
CA ILE A 132 2.92 19.89 -18.78
C ILE A 132 3.25 18.67 -17.90
N LEU A 133 4.52 18.27 -17.76
CA LEU A 133 4.90 17.13 -16.91
C LEU A 133 4.53 17.32 -15.43
N LEU A 134 4.63 18.55 -14.92
CA LEU A 134 4.16 18.89 -13.57
C LEU A 134 2.64 18.71 -13.44
N LEU A 135 1.86 19.18 -14.41
CA LEU A 135 0.40 18.99 -14.42
C LEU A 135 0.03 17.51 -14.51
N LEU A 136 0.64 16.78 -15.44
CA LEU A 136 0.40 15.36 -15.67
C LEU A 136 0.72 14.52 -14.43
N SER A 137 1.61 14.97 -13.55
CA SER A 137 1.89 14.29 -12.27
C SER A 137 0.65 14.16 -11.37
N TYR A 138 -0.31 15.08 -11.48
CA TYR A 138 -1.55 15.07 -10.71
C TYR A 138 -2.69 14.30 -11.38
N ILE A 139 -2.45 13.69 -12.54
CA ILE A 139 -3.42 12.82 -13.22
C ILE A 139 -3.11 11.36 -12.86
N PRO A 140 -4.09 10.56 -12.39
CA PRO A 140 -3.88 9.15 -12.07
C PRO A 140 -3.24 8.38 -13.24
N PHE A 141 -2.40 7.40 -12.93
CA PHE A 141 -1.63 6.55 -13.87
C PHE A 141 -0.56 7.30 -14.68
N VAL A 142 -0.94 8.37 -15.38
CA VAL A 142 -0.01 9.21 -16.17
C VAL A 142 1.04 9.84 -15.27
N GLY A 143 0.65 10.24 -14.06
CA GLY A 143 1.57 10.85 -13.10
C GLY A 143 2.71 9.93 -12.67
N MET A 144 2.50 8.61 -12.69
CA MET A 144 3.57 7.64 -12.42
C MET A 144 4.68 7.71 -13.48
N ILE A 145 4.28 7.83 -14.75
CA ILE A 145 5.21 7.99 -15.89
C ILE A 145 5.89 9.36 -15.83
N ALA A 146 5.11 10.42 -15.60
CA ALA A 146 5.61 11.79 -15.55
C ALA A 146 6.69 11.98 -14.46
N THR A 147 6.47 11.40 -13.28
CA THR A 147 7.45 11.42 -12.17
C THR A 147 8.79 10.80 -12.55
N LYS A 148 8.79 9.72 -13.32
CA LYS A 148 10.03 9.01 -13.69
C LYS A 148 10.80 9.77 -14.77
N ARG A 149 10.12 10.47 -15.67
CA ARG A 149 10.73 11.34 -16.68
C ARG A 149 11.23 12.67 -16.12
N PHE A 150 10.57 13.21 -15.10
CA PHE A 150 10.96 14.48 -14.47
C PHE A 150 10.87 14.38 -12.94
N PRO A 151 11.85 13.73 -12.29
CA PRO A 151 11.81 13.47 -10.86
C PRO A 151 12.11 14.73 -10.05
N ASN A 152 11.11 15.23 -9.33
CA ASN A 152 11.26 16.28 -8.32
C ASN A 152 10.21 16.10 -7.21
N ILE A 153 10.29 16.90 -6.15
CA ILE A 153 9.38 16.80 -5.00
C ILE A 153 7.92 17.00 -5.43
N VAL A 154 7.64 17.96 -6.32
CA VAL A 154 6.28 18.24 -6.80
C VAL A 154 5.73 17.09 -7.63
N THR A 155 6.46 16.60 -8.62
CA THR A 155 5.98 15.50 -9.47
C THR A 155 5.80 14.22 -8.68
N THR A 156 6.75 13.90 -7.79
CA THR A 156 6.67 12.69 -6.96
C THR A 156 5.51 12.74 -5.98
N THR A 157 5.28 13.88 -5.33
CA THR A 157 4.14 14.06 -4.44
C THR A 157 2.82 14.09 -5.22
N GLY A 158 2.79 14.76 -6.37
CA GLY A 158 1.63 14.78 -7.28
C GLY A 158 1.22 13.38 -7.71
N ALA A 159 2.18 12.56 -8.16
CA ALA A 159 1.93 11.19 -8.59
C ALA A 159 1.40 10.30 -7.45
N ARG A 160 1.88 10.50 -6.23
CA ARG A 160 1.38 9.78 -5.05
C ARG A 160 -0.06 10.19 -4.69
N ALA A 161 -0.32 11.50 -4.65
CA ALA A 161 -1.65 12.04 -4.35
C ALA A 161 -2.67 11.62 -5.42
N SER A 162 -2.30 11.71 -6.70
CA SER A 162 -3.16 11.32 -7.83
C SER A 162 -3.39 9.81 -7.88
N SER A 163 -2.41 8.98 -7.50
CA SER A 163 -2.61 7.53 -7.37
C SER A 163 -3.62 7.18 -6.28
N ILE A 164 -3.55 7.84 -5.12
CA ILE A 164 -4.54 7.66 -4.04
C ILE A 164 -5.92 8.12 -4.49
N PHE A 165 -6.01 9.30 -5.10
CA PHE A 165 -7.26 9.81 -5.64
C PHE A 165 -7.86 8.85 -6.68
N GLY A 166 -7.05 8.39 -7.64
CA GLY A 166 -7.46 7.42 -8.64
C GLY A 166 -7.94 6.11 -8.04
N PHE A 167 -7.34 5.67 -6.93
CA PHE A 167 -7.76 4.45 -6.24
C PHE A 167 -9.14 4.63 -5.62
N PHE A 168 -9.36 5.73 -4.88
CA PHE A 168 -10.67 6.03 -4.30
C PHE A 168 -11.74 6.26 -5.37
N TYR A 169 -11.39 6.93 -6.47
CA TYR A 169 -12.28 7.10 -7.61
C TYR A 169 -12.68 5.75 -8.20
N LEU A 170 -11.73 4.85 -8.48
CA LEU A 170 -12.04 3.53 -9.02
C LEU A 170 -12.85 2.65 -8.06
N VAL A 171 -12.60 2.74 -6.75
CA VAL A 171 -13.44 2.06 -5.74
C VAL A 171 -14.88 2.59 -5.79
N SER A 172 -15.07 3.90 -5.83
CA SER A 172 -16.40 4.51 -5.96
C SER A 172 -17.08 4.08 -7.27
N PHE A 173 -16.35 4.20 -8.38
CA PHE A 173 -16.86 3.89 -9.73
C PHE A 173 -17.22 2.42 -9.90
N THR A 174 -16.44 1.50 -9.30
CA THR A 174 -16.73 0.07 -9.42
C THR A 174 -17.94 -0.35 -8.59
N ASN A 175 -18.20 0.33 -7.47
CA ASN A 175 -19.34 0.04 -6.60
C ASN A 175 -20.66 0.68 -7.09
N GLY A 176 -20.60 1.89 -7.68
CA GLY A 176 -21.78 2.67 -8.03
C GLY A 176 -21.89 3.11 -9.49
N GLY A 177 -20.91 2.79 -10.34
CA GLY A 177 -20.83 3.32 -11.69
C GLY A 177 -20.61 4.84 -11.68
N PHE A 178 -21.33 5.58 -12.52
CA PHE A 178 -21.40 7.05 -12.49
C PHE A 178 -22.45 7.55 -11.50
N ASP A 179 -22.40 7.05 -10.26
CA ASP A 179 -23.19 7.58 -9.16
C ASP A 179 -22.73 8.99 -8.76
N SER A 180 -23.51 9.62 -7.89
CA SER A 180 -23.19 10.95 -7.36
C SER A 180 -21.82 11.02 -6.68
N LEU A 181 -21.36 9.95 -6.01
CA LEU A 181 -20.07 9.98 -5.34
C LEU A 181 -18.90 9.99 -6.33
N SER A 182 -18.90 9.09 -7.32
CA SER A 182 -17.88 9.04 -8.37
C SER A 182 -17.87 10.32 -9.21
N MET A 183 -19.05 10.88 -9.52
CA MET A 183 -19.19 12.15 -10.22
C MET A 183 -18.70 13.34 -9.40
N ILE A 184 -19.00 13.39 -8.10
CA ILE A 184 -18.47 14.41 -7.18
C ILE A 184 -16.95 14.30 -7.09
N LEU A 185 -16.41 13.08 -6.95
CA LEU A 185 -14.96 12.86 -6.91
C LEU A 185 -14.30 13.30 -8.23
N LEU A 186 -14.86 12.93 -9.38
CA LEU A 186 -14.36 13.33 -10.69
C LEU A 186 -14.38 14.86 -10.85
N PHE A 187 -15.50 15.50 -10.52
CA PHE A 187 -15.64 16.96 -10.57
C PHE A 187 -14.62 17.65 -9.67
N LEU A 188 -14.46 17.19 -8.42
CA LEU A 188 -13.45 17.70 -7.50
C LEU A 188 -12.04 17.53 -8.06
N GLY A 189 -11.74 16.37 -8.65
CA GLY A 189 -10.45 16.10 -9.31
C GLY A 189 -10.17 17.07 -10.46
N ILE A 190 -11.14 17.30 -11.34
CA ILE A 190 -11.03 18.27 -12.44
C ILE A 190 -10.79 19.68 -11.89
N LEU A 191 -11.58 20.10 -10.89
CA LEU A 191 -11.46 21.43 -10.28
C LEU A 191 -10.07 21.64 -9.66
N ILE A 192 -9.54 20.64 -8.94
CA ILE A 192 -8.19 20.68 -8.39
C ILE A 192 -7.13 20.79 -9.50
N ILE A 193 -7.24 19.99 -10.56
CA ILE A 193 -6.28 20.03 -11.68
C ILE A 193 -6.31 21.39 -12.38
N VAL A 194 -7.51 21.93 -12.66
CA VAL A 194 -7.68 23.25 -13.28
C VAL A 194 -7.13 24.35 -12.38
N PHE A 195 -7.38 24.28 -11.07
CA PHE A 195 -6.83 25.22 -10.09
C PHE A 195 -5.30 25.17 -10.06
N LEU A 196 -4.70 23.98 -10.01
CA LEU A 196 -3.25 23.79 -10.05
C LEU A 196 -2.66 24.31 -11.37
N ALA A 197 -3.30 24.03 -12.51
CA ALA A 197 -2.91 24.55 -13.80
C ALA A 197 -2.91 26.09 -13.79
N ALA A 198 -4.05 26.70 -13.47
CA ALA A 198 -4.21 28.14 -13.48
C ALA A 198 -3.18 28.83 -12.57
N ARG A 199 -2.99 28.32 -11.35
CA ARG A 199 -2.01 28.86 -10.41
C ARG A 199 -0.59 28.77 -10.96
N PHE A 200 -0.23 27.63 -11.54
CA PHE A 200 1.12 27.42 -12.04
C PHE A 200 1.41 28.26 -13.29
N PHE A 201 0.48 28.33 -14.25
CA PHE A 201 0.66 29.14 -15.45
C PHE A 201 0.64 30.66 -15.18
N THR A 202 0.07 31.11 -14.06
CA THR A 202 0.03 32.53 -13.68
C THR A 202 1.17 32.96 -12.76
N THR A 203 1.66 32.07 -11.89
CA THR A 203 2.61 32.43 -10.82
C THR A 203 3.92 31.64 -10.85
N ASP A 204 4.12 30.74 -11.81
CA ASP A 204 5.26 29.80 -11.89
C ASP A 204 5.51 29.03 -10.56
N SER A 205 4.46 28.88 -9.75
CA SER A 205 4.56 28.32 -8.40
C SER A 205 3.61 27.14 -8.19
N TYR A 206 4.09 26.15 -7.44
CA TYR A 206 3.30 25.02 -6.97
C TYR A 206 3.26 24.99 -5.45
N THR A 207 2.07 24.86 -4.87
CA THR A 207 1.90 24.66 -3.43
C THR A 207 1.56 23.21 -3.15
N ILE A 208 2.41 22.55 -2.36
CA ILE A 208 2.16 21.20 -1.86
C ILE A 208 1.73 21.29 -0.40
N PRO A 209 0.52 20.81 -0.05
CA PRO A 209 0.15 20.60 1.34
C PRO A 209 1.11 19.60 2.01
N ARG A 210 1.65 19.93 3.20
CA ARG A 210 2.56 19.03 3.96
C ARG A 210 2.02 17.63 4.19
N PHE A 211 0.70 17.45 4.23
CA PHE A 211 0.09 16.13 4.35
C PHE A 211 0.42 15.22 3.14
N PHE A 212 0.53 15.76 1.92
CA PHE A 212 0.85 14.97 0.73
C PHE A 212 2.30 14.45 0.74
N GLU A 213 3.23 15.14 1.39
CA GLU A 213 4.62 14.68 1.55
C GLU A 213 4.70 13.38 2.37
N ARG A 214 3.73 13.15 3.26
CA ARG A 214 3.65 11.95 4.11
C ARG A 214 3.06 10.74 3.41
N ILE A 215 2.52 10.91 2.20
CA ILE A 215 1.99 9.78 1.43
C ILE A 215 3.17 8.87 1.05
N PRO A 216 3.14 7.58 1.42
CA PRO A 216 4.21 6.65 1.09
C PRO A 216 4.28 6.41 -0.42
N GLY A 217 5.49 6.18 -0.93
CA GLY A 217 5.68 5.72 -2.31
C GLY A 217 5.29 4.24 -2.48
N MET A 218 5.16 3.80 -3.73
CA MET A 218 4.79 2.40 -4.04
C MET A 218 5.80 1.37 -3.52
N ASP A 219 7.10 1.68 -3.53
CA ASP A 219 8.14 0.80 -2.95
C ASP A 219 7.93 0.63 -1.43
N SER A 220 7.63 1.72 -0.72
CA SER A 220 7.31 1.66 0.71
C SER A 220 6.02 0.89 0.98
N ILE A 221 5.00 1.04 0.10
CA ILE A 221 3.76 0.26 0.19
C ILE A 221 4.05 -1.24 0.02
N TYR A 222 4.90 -1.60 -0.93
CA TYR A 222 5.35 -2.98 -1.12
C TYR A 222 6.04 -3.53 0.13
N GLU A 223 7.00 -2.81 0.69
CA GLU A 223 7.71 -3.20 1.91
C GLU A 223 6.76 -3.40 3.10
N ILE A 224 5.77 -2.50 3.25
CA ILE A 224 4.73 -2.60 4.28
C ILE A 224 3.91 -3.87 4.08
N ILE A 225 3.32 -4.08 2.89
CA ILE A 225 2.48 -5.23 2.58
C ILE A 225 3.22 -6.54 2.88
N ARG A 226 4.48 -6.64 2.46
CA ARG A 226 5.30 -7.84 2.64
C ARG A 226 5.74 -8.06 4.09
N SER A 227 5.86 -6.99 4.86
CA SER A 227 6.19 -7.04 6.29
C SER A 227 5.00 -7.42 7.18
N VAL A 228 3.75 -7.25 6.71
CA VAL A 228 2.54 -7.52 7.51
C VAL A 228 2.41 -9.00 7.89
N PRO A 229 2.45 -9.99 6.98
CA PRO A 229 2.29 -11.40 7.36
C PRO A 229 3.29 -11.90 8.42
N PRO A 230 4.62 -11.70 8.27
CA PRO A 230 5.57 -12.15 9.31
C PRO A 230 5.39 -11.37 10.62
N TYR A 231 5.01 -10.08 10.56
CA TYR A 231 4.70 -9.29 11.74
C TYR A 231 3.48 -9.84 12.50
N LEU A 232 2.39 -10.17 11.81
CA LEU A 232 1.21 -10.78 12.40
C LEU A 232 1.52 -12.15 13.02
N MET A 233 2.34 -12.96 12.35
CA MET A 233 2.80 -14.25 12.89
C MET A 233 3.58 -14.07 14.20
N ASP A 234 4.46 -13.07 14.25
CA ASP A 234 5.25 -12.79 15.45
C ASP A 234 4.43 -12.14 16.56
N ILE A 235 3.38 -11.35 16.24
CA ILE A 235 2.36 -10.94 17.21
C ILE A 235 1.69 -12.16 17.82
N GLY A 236 1.28 -13.14 16.99
CA GLY A 236 0.72 -14.39 17.48
C GLY A 236 1.67 -15.12 18.44
N ARG A 237 2.94 -15.27 18.07
CA ARG A 237 3.98 -15.87 18.93
C ARG A 237 4.19 -15.10 20.24
N MET A 238 4.13 -13.77 20.19
CA MET A 238 4.22 -12.92 21.38
C MET A 238 3.02 -13.14 22.31
N ILE A 239 1.81 -13.23 21.77
CA ILE A 239 0.60 -13.56 22.54
C ILE A 239 0.76 -14.89 23.28
N PHE A 240 1.29 -15.91 22.59
CA PHE A 240 1.56 -17.24 23.15
C PHE A 240 2.87 -17.34 23.96
N GLY A 241 3.51 -16.23 24.30
CA GLY A 241 4.70 -16.22 25.18
C GLY A 241 5.98 -16.77 24.55
N LYS A 242 6.01 -17.03 23.24
CA LYS A 242 7.19 -17.49 22.49
C LYS A 242 8.13 -16.35 22.09
N ARG A 243 7.69 -15.10 22.25
CA ARG A 243 8.47 -13.88 21.98
C ARG A 243 8.12 -12.78 22.96
N ASP A 244 9.12 -11.95 23.24
CA ASP A 244 9.01 -10.86 24.21
C ASP A 244 8.44 -9.57 23.65
N SER A 245 8.83 -9.23 22.43
CA SER A 245 8.37 -8.02 21.76
C SER A 245 8.42 -8.18 20.25
N VAL A 246 7.63 -7.39 19.56
CA VAL A 246 7.61 -7.34 18.10
C VAL A 246 7.74 -5.88 17.68
N SER A 247 8.54 -5.63 16.63
CA SER A 247 8.74 -4.30 16.05
C SER A 247 8.47 -4.38 14.56
N PHE A 248 7.48 -3.63 14.08
CA PHE A 248 7.19 -3.57 12.65
C PHE A 248 8.36 -2.97 11.86
N ALA A 249 9.06 -1.98 12.43
CA ALA A 249 10.24 -1.38 11.83
C ALA A 249 11.38 -2.40 11.61
N TYR A 250 11.53 -3.38 12.51
CA TYR A 250 12.49 -4.46 12.33
C TYR A 250 12.14 -5.33 11.11
N HIS A 251 10.85 -5.64 10.90
CA HIS A 251 10.41 -6.41 9.74
C HIS A 251 10.66 -5.64 8.44
N ILE A 252 10.36 -4.34 8.39
CA ILE A 252 10.66 -3.50 7.23
C ILE A 252 12.16 -3.53 6.91
N LYS A 253 13.03 -3.28 7.91
CA LYS A 253 14.49 -3.27 7.71
C LYS A 253 15.01 -4.62 7.21
N ASN A 254 14.56 -5.71 7.81
CA ASN A 254 14.93 -7.06 7.39
C ASN A 254 14.45 -7.36 5.96
N MET A 255 13.27 -6.85 5.58
CA MET A 255 12.74 -6.99 4.23
C MET A 255 13.60 -6.24 3.22
N GLN A 256 13.96 -4.99 3.52
CA GLN A 256 14.86 -4.17 2.69
C GLN A 256 16.22 -4.85 2.48
N GLU A 257 16.81 -5.42 3.53
CA GLU A 257 18.10 -6.12 3.45
C GLU A 257 18.02 -7.37 2.58
N LYS A 258 16.98 -8.20 2.76
CA LYS A 258 16.73 -9.37 1.90
C LYS A 258 16.53 -8.98 0.45
N ASP A 259 15.81 -7.90 0.21
CA ASP A 259 15.49 -7.46 -1.13
C ASP A 259 16.70 -6.89 -1.86
N ARG A 260 17.55 -6.17 -1.15
CA ARG A 260 18.86 -5.70 -1.64
C ARG A 260 19.75 -6.87 -2.03
N ASN A 261 19.90 -7.87 -1.15
CA ASN A 261 20.73 -9.05 -1.44
C ASN A 261 20.21 -9.81 -2.66
N LEU A 262 18.89 -10.02 -2.75
CA LEU A 262 18.27 -10.64 -3.92
C LEU A 262 18.50 -9.82 -5.19
N GLN A 263 18.42 -8.49 -5.12
CA GLN A 263 18.64 -7.64 -6.29
C GLN A 263 20.08 -7.73 -6.80
N ILE A 264 21.07 -7.79 -5.91
CA ILE A 264 22.49 -7.99 -6.27
C ILE A 264 22.65 -9.33 -7.01
N SER A 265 22.14 -10.43 -6.46
CA SER A 265 22.22 -11.74 -7.10
C SER A 265 21.52 -11.80 -8.47
N LEU A 266 20.39 -11.08 -8.63
CA LEU A 266 19.68 -11.01 -9.90
C LEU A 266 20.49 -10.24 -10.96
N GLN A 267 21.13 -9.13 -10.57
CA GLN A 267 21.96 -8.32 -11.47
C GLN A 267 23.20 -9.08 -11.95
N GLU A 268 23.82 -9.86 -11.08
CA GLU A 268 25.00 -10.68 -11.43
C GLU A 268 24.65 -11.82 -12.39
N TYR A 269 23.45 -12.40 -12.27
CA TYR A 269 23.07 -13.59 -13.04
C TYR A 269 22.35 -13.29 -14.36
N PHE A 270 21.51 -12.25 -14.41
CA PHE A 270 20.67 -11.93 -15.57
C PHE A 270 21.19 -10.69 -16.31
N THR A 271 21.94 -10.94 -17.38
CA THR A 271 22.68 -9.90 -18.12
C THR A 271 22.16 -9.63 -19.53
N ASP A 272 21.32 -10.50 -20.10
CA ASP A 272 20.85 -10.33 -21.48
C ASP A 272 19.74 -9.28 -21.58
N GLU A 273 20.06 -8.16 -22.22
CA GLU A 273 19.19 -6.99 -22.39
C GLU A 273 18.33 -7.03 -23.66
N THR A 274 18.51 -8.04 -24.52
CA THR A 274 17.80 -8.08 -25.80
C THR A 274 16.33 -8.42 -25.61
N LEU A 275 15.45 -7.60 -26.20
CA LEU A 275 14.00 -7.84 -26.24
C LEU A 275 13.51 -7.86 -27.70
N PRO A 276 12.49 -8.67 -28.02
CA PRO A 276 11.89 -8.68 -29.35
C PRO A 276 11.12 -7.38 -29.67
N PHE A 277 10.60 -6.70 -28.64
CA PHE A 277 9.84 -5.46 -28.74
C PHE A 277 10.17 -4.52 -27.58
N GLN A 278 9.65 -3.29 -27.65
CA GLN A 278 9.83 -2.32 -26.57
C GLN A 278 9.29 -2.86 -25.22
N ALA A 279 10.06 -2.59 -24.16
CA ALA A 279 9.82 -3.15 -22.83
C ALA A 279 8.47 -2.72 -22.22
N PHE A 280 7.89 -1.60 -22.68
CA PHE A 280 6.54 -1.13 -22.33
C PHE A 280 5.46 -2.21 -22.51
N TRP A 281 5.53 -3.00 -23.59
CA TRP A 281 4.52 -4.00 -23.93
C TRP A 281 4.47 -5.20 -22.97
N ILE A 282 5.47 -5.35 -22.09
CA ILE A 282 5.55 -6.45 -21.11
C ILE A 282 4.38 -6.41 -20.12
N PHE A 283 3.86 -5.23 -19.80
CA PHE A 283 2.80 -5.09 -18.81
C PHE A 283 1.39 -5.03 -19.40
N ILE A 284 1.24 -5.02 -20.73
CA ILE A 284 -0.08 -4.98 -21.38
C ILE A 284 -0.62 -6.41 -21.52
N PRO A 285 -1.81 -6.73 -20.98
CA PRO A 285 -2.45 -8.03 -21.13
C PRO A 285 -2.53 -8.50 -22.58
N PHE A 286 -2.30 -9.80 -22.80
CA PHE A 286 -2.21 -10.47 -24.12
C PHE A 286 -1.05 -10.02 -25.02
N CYS A 287 -0.76 -8.72 -25.13
CA CYS A 287 0.41 -8.22 -25.85
C CYS A 287 1.69 -8.81 -25.27
N ASN A 288 1.76 -8.96 -23.94
CA ASN A 288 2.93 -9.48 -23.27
C ASN A 288 3.26 -10.96 -23.55
N LEU A 289 2.33 -11.71 -24.16
CA LEU A 289 2.56 -13.11 -24.52
C LEU A 289 3.67 -13.26 -25.58
N VAL A 290 3.93 -12.22 -26.38
CA VAL A 290 5.04 -12.22 -27.35
C VAL A 290 6.42 -12.32 -26.70
N PHE A 291 6.54 -12.01 -25.40
CA PHE A 291 7.79 -12.14 -24.65
C PHE A 291 7.97 -13.52 -24.01
N LEU A 292 6.96 -14.39 -24.03
CA LEU A 292 7.05 -15.74 -23.47
C LEU A 292 8.18 -16.58 -24.09
N PRO A 293 8.38 -16.60 -25.43
CA PRO A 293 9.47 -17.36 -26.05
C PRO A 293 10.86 -16.95 -25.50
N LYS A 294 11.03 -15.69 -25.10
CA LYS A 294 12.30 -15.17 -24.57
C LYS A 294 12.73 -15.89 -23.28
N LEU A 295 11.78 -16.27 -22.44
CA LEU A 295 12.05 -17.02 -21.20
C LEU A 295 12.64 -18.42 -21.48
N PHE A 296 12.34 -18.98 -22.67
CA PHE A 296 12.85 -20.29 -23.09
C PHE A 296 14.16 -20.19 -23.88
N THR A 297 14.29 -19.16 -24.73
CA THR A 297 15.46 -19.00 -25.60
C THR A 297 16.65 -18.34 -24.89
N SER A 298 16.41 -17.40 -23.97
CA SER A 298 17.46 -16.75 -23.18
C SER A 298 17.19 -16.87 -21.69
N ARG A 299 17.80 -17.90 -21.11
CA ARG A 299 17.69 -18.19 -19.68
C ARG A 299 18.32 -17.11 -18.78
N ALA A 300 19.14 -16.23 -19.34
CA ALA A 300 19.81 -15.12 -18.65
C ALA A 300 19.17 -13.74 -18.94
N THR A 301 17.95 -13.70 -19.47
CA THR A 301 17.27 -12.42 -19.76
C THR A 301 17.07 -11.57 -18.51
N ARG A 302 17.50 -10.31 -18.58
CA ARG A 302 17.35 -9.31 -17.51
C ARG A 302 15.88 -9.02 -17.18
N TYR A 303 14.98 -9.20 -18.15
CA TYR A 303 13.55 -8.93 -18.03
C TYR A 303 12.72 -10.07 -17.43
N VAL A 304 13.36 -11.15 -16.95
CA VAL A 304 12.67 -12.35 -16.43
C VAL A 304 11.57 -12.03 -15.42
N LEU A 305 11.85 -11.11 -14.49
CA LEU A 305 10.94 -10.75 -13.41
C LEU A 305 9.83 -9.81 -13.90
N ALA A 306 10.12 -8.93 -14.86
CA ALA A 306 9.12 -8.09 -15.51
C ALA A 306 8.15 -8.92 -16.34
N ILE A 307 8.66 -9.86 -17.16
CA ILE A 307 7.83 -10.78 -17.97
C ILE A 307 6.96 -11.64 -17.06
N GLY A 308 7.52 -12.21 -15.99
CA GLY A 308 6.76 -13.01 -15.02
C GLY A 308 5.60 -12.24 -14.38
N GLN A 309 5.83 -11.00 -13.95
CA GLN A 309 4.78 -10.13 -13.42
C GLN A 309 3.76 -9.71 -14.49
N GLY A 310 4.20 -9.45 -15.72
CA GLY A 310 3.30 -9.20 -16.86
C GLY A 310 2.32 -10.36 -17.07
N LEU A 311 2.82 -11.60 -17.07
CA LEU A 311 1.98 -12.79 -17.20
C LEU A 311 0.96 -12.91 -16.06
N VAL A 312 1.33 -12.51 -14.84
CA VAL A 312 0.38 -12.44 -13.71
C VAL A 312 -0.70 -11.39 -13.94
N ILE A 313 -0.36 -10.21 -14.49
CA ILE A 313 -1.36 -9.20 -14.86
C ILE A 313 -2.33 -9.76 -15.91
N THR A 314 -1.82 -10.48 -16.93
CA THR A 314 -2.68 -11.16 -17.92
C THR A 314 -3.57 -12.22 -17.28
N LEU A 315 -3.05 -13.01 -16.34
CA LEU A 315 -3.84 -14.00 -15.61
C LEU A 315 -4.95 -13.34 -14.79
N LEU A 316 -4.64 -12.25 -14.07
CA LEU A 316 -5.64 -11.49 -13.31
C LEU A 316 -6.70 -10.89 -14.23
N PHE A 317 -6.32 -10.35 -15.39
CA PHE A 317 -7.24 -9.86 -16.42
C PHE A 317 -8.23 -10.97 -16.84
N ILE A 318 -7.72 -12.16 -17.16
CA ILE A 318 -8.56 -13.31 -17.55
C ILE A 318 -9.48 -13.74 -16.40
N ILE A 319 -8.97 -13.83 -15.16
CA ILE A 319 -9.77 -14.23 -14.00
C ILE A 319 -10.91 -13.23 -13.75
N ILE A 320 -10.61 -11.93 -13.79
CA ILE A 320 -11.63 -10.88 -13.64
C ILE A 320 -12.65 -10.98 -14.78
N GLY A 321 -12.19 -11.12 -16.02
CA GLY A 321 -13.05 -11.26 -17.19
C GLY A 321 -13.99 -12.47 -17.12
N LEU A 322 -13.50 -13.62 -16.63
CA LEU A 322 -14.30 -14.83 -16.46
C LEU A 322 -15.30 -14.74 -15.29
N LEU A 323 -14.93 -14.08 -14.18
CA LEU A 323 -15.79 -13.96 -13.00
C LEU A 323 -16.81 -12.82 -13.10
N PHE A 324 -16.48 -11.74 -13.80
CA PHE A 324 -17.25 -10.48 -13.79
C PHE A 324 -17.54 -9.87 -15.18
N SER A 325 -17.16 -10.52 -16.29
CA SER A 325 -17.13 -10.01 -17.68
C SER A 325 -15.86 -9.24 -18.06
N PHE A 326 -15.42 -9.38 -19.32
CA PHE A 326 -14.31 -8.62 -19.94
C PHE A 326 -14.58 -7.12 -20.13
N THR A 327 -15.75 -6.65 -19.72
CA THR A 327 -16.14 -5.24 -19.71
C THR A 327 -16.28 -4.70 -18.29
N SER A 328 -15.82 -5.47 -17.30
CA SER A 328 -16.02 -5.16 -15.89
C SER A 328 -15.14 -3.97 -15.45
N PRO A 329 -15.69 -3.00 -14.69
CA PRO A 329 -14.90 -1.93 -14.08
C PRO A 329 -13.75 -2.44 -13.19
N PHE A 330 -13.84 -3.68 -12.68
CA PHE A 330 -12.76 -4.30 -11.91
C PHE A 330 -11.44 -4.40 -12.69
N GLU A 331 -11.49 -4.49 -14.03
CA GLU A 331 -10.28 -4.53 -14.86
C GLU A 331 -9.49 -3.21 -14.81
N LEU A 332 -10.15 -2.08 -14.50
CA LEU A 332 -9.50 -0.77 -14.39
C LEU A 332 -8.48 -0.73 -13.23
N PHE A 333 -8.64 -1.57 -12.21
CA PHE A 333 -7.64 -1.66 -11.14
C PHE A 333 -6.29 -2.19 -11.64
N LEU A 334 -6.25 -2.92 -12.76
CA LEU A 334 -5.01 -3.38 -13.38
C LEU A 334 -4.18 -2.23 -13.98
N LEU A 335 -4.77 -1.04 -14.18
CA LEU A 335 -4.01 0.14 -14.61
C LEU A 335 -2.92 0.52 -13.59
N PHE A 336 -3.13 0.31 -12.29
CA PHE A 336 -2.11 0.56 -11.26
C PHE A 336 -0.82 -0.23 -11.49
N PRO A 337 -0.84 -1.57 -11.48
CA PRO A 337 0.35 -2.35 -11.71
C PRO A 337 0.92 -2.16 -13.12
N MET A 338 0.08 -1.99 -14.15
CA MET A 338 0.55 -1.75 -15.51
C MET A 338 1.39 -0.48 -15.63
N PHE A 339 0.83 0.67 -15.23
CA PHE A 339 1.51 1.96 -15.34
C PHE A 339 2.71 2.06 -14.39
N TYR A 340 2.63 1.45 -13.21
CA TYR A 340 3.78 1.39 -12.29
C TYR A 340 4.94 0.59 -12.89
N GLY A 341 4.65 -0.58 -13.46
CA GLY A 341 5.61 -1.42 -14.15
C GLY A 341 6.25 -0.67 -15.33
N ILE A 342 5.43 -0.12 -16.22
CA ILE A 342 5.86 0.67 -17.38
C ILE A 342 6.79 1.82 -16.96
N ALA A 343 6.37 2.64 -16.00
CA ALA A 343 7.11 3.83 -15.60
C ALA A 343 8.48 3.49 -15.00
N SER A 344 8.59 2.33 -14.35
CA SER A 344 9.77 2.01 -13.56
C SER A 344 10.76 1.07 -14.26
N LEU A 345 10.33 0.37 -15.31
CA LEU A 345 11.12 -0.65 -15.99
C LEU A 345 12.44 -0.10 -16.56
N GLU A 346 12.43 1.14 -17.06
CA GLU A 346 13.63 1.82 -17.55
C GLU A 346 14.66 2.07 -16.43
N SER A 347 14.18 2.38 -15.22
CA SER A 347 15.05 2.68 -14.07
C SER A 347 15.48 1.42 -13.30
N ASN A 348 14.62 0.40 -13.21
CA ASN A 348 14.86 -0.82 -12.47
C ASN A 348 14.13 -2.00 -13.10
N VAL A 349 14.87 -2.82 -13.85
CA VAL A 349 14.34 -4.00 -14.55
C VAL A 349 13.86 -5.09 -13.56
N PHE A 350 14.39 -5.11 -12.34
CA PHE A 350 14.02 -6.05 -11.28
C PHE A 350 12.97 -5.48 -10.31
N ILE A 351 12.18 -4.49 -10.77
CA ILE A 351 11.12 -3.90 -9.96
C ILE A 351 10.08 -4.92 -9.53
N ARG A 352 9.62 -4.81 -8.29
CA ARG A 352 8.59 -5.67 -7.71
C ARG A 352 7.34 -4.84 -7.52
N ILE A 353 6.35 -5.10 -8.36
CA ILE A 353 5.08 -4.41 -8.34
C ILE A 353 4.29 -4.94 -7.12
N PRO A 354 3.78 -4.07 -6.23
CA PRO A 354 3.00 -4.49 -5.08
C PRO A 354 1.87 -5.45 -5.47
N LEU A 355 1.64 -6.48 -4.65
CA LEU A 355 0.65 -7.57 -4.85
C LEU A 355 0.94 -8.49 -6.06
N VAL A 356 1.23 -7.95 -7.24
CA VAL A 356 1.54 -8.73 -8.45
C VAL A 356 2.78 -9.61 -8.24
N TYR A 357 3.83 -9.06 -7.63
CA TYR A 357 5.03 -9.83 -7.30
C TYR A 357 4.73 -10.97 -6.31
N GLU A 358 3.85 -10.75 -5.33
CA GLU A 358 3.51 -11.79 -4.34
C GLU A 358 2.73 -12.92 -4.99
N ILE A 359 1.76 -12.61 -5.86
CA ILE A 359 1.05 -13.62 -6.65
C ILE A 359 2.03 -14.38 -7.54
N TYR A 360 2.94 -13.67 -8.22
CA TYR A 360 4.02 -14.29 -8.99
C TYR A 360 4.87 -15.24 -8.14
N ALA A 361 5.30 -14.81 -6.94
CA ALA A 361 6.11 -15.62 -6.04
C ALA A 361 5.38 -16.89 -5.57
N ILE A 362 4.09 -16.77 -5.27
CA ILE A 362 3.23 -17.91 -4.90
C ILE A 362 3.06 -18.88 -6.09
N LEU A 363 2.74 -18.36 -7.27
CA LEU A 363 2.59 -19.18 -8.48
C LEU A 363 3.89 -19.89 -8.85
N ASN A 364 5.02 -19.20 -8.76
CA ASN A 364 6.34 -19.79 -8.98
C ASN A 364 6.65 -20.91 -7.98
N THR A 365 6.18 -20.78 -6.73
CA THR A 365 6.30 -21.83 -5.71
C THR A 365 5.40 -23.03 -6.01
N LEU A 366 4.18 -22.80 -6.51
CA LEU A 366 3.18 -23.84 -6.80
C LEU A 366 3.41 -24.58 -8.12
N THR A 367 3.97 -23.92 -9.13
CA THR A 367 4.07 -24.49 -10.50
C THR A 367 5.31 -25.36 -10.75
N PHE A 368 6.09 -25.73 -9.73
CA PHE A 368 7.13 -26.79 -9.71
C PHE A 368 8.03 -26.99 -10.96
N GLY A 369 8.21 -26.02 -11.87
CA GLY A 369 8.98 -26.33 -13.09
C GLY A 369 9.12 -25.28 -14.19
N LEU A 370 8.19 -24.33 -14.38
CA LEU A 370 8.32 -23.37 -15.50
C LEU A 370 9.49 -22.40 -15.34
N LEU A 371 10.01 -22.23 -14.13
CA LEU A 371 11.22 -21.44 -13.82
C LEU A 371 12.27 -22.31 -13.13
N LYS A 372 12.66 -23.44 -13.73
CA LYS A 372 13.83 -24.25 -13.28
C LYS A 372 15.15 -23.44 -13.21
N ASN A 373 15.19 -22.21 -13.74
CA ASN A 373 16.30 -21.25 -13.54
C ASN A 373 16.39 -20.71 -12.09
N THR A 374 15.33 -20.81 -11.30
CA THR A 374 15.33 -20.44 -9.86
C THR A 374 15.97 -21.50 -8.95
N LYS A 375 16.17 -22.75 -9.42
CA LYS A 375 17.05 -23.70 -8.70
C LYS A 375 18.48 -23.17 -8.58
N ARG A 376 18.95 -22.29 -9.48
CA ARG A 376 20.25 -21.59 -9.33
C ARG A 376 20.20 -20.39 -8.39
N ILE A 377 19.06 -19.69 -8.30
CA ILE A 377 18.85 -18.67 -7.26
C ILE A 377 18.86 -19.31 -5.86
N GLN A 378 18.34 -20.54 -5.73
CA GLN A 378 18.46 -21.35 -4.51
C GLN A 378 19.89 -21.89 -4.26
N VAL A 379 20.69 -22.13 -5.31
CA VAL A 379 22.11 -22.49 -5.17
C VAL A 379 22.95 -21.29 -4.71
N ALA A 380 22.68 -20.09 -5.23
CA ALA A 380 23.26 -18.85 -4.72
C ALA A 380 22.86 -18.59 -3.25
N GLN A 381 21.60 -18.82 -2.88
CA GLN A 381 21.15 -18.74 -1.47
C GLN A 381 21.78 -19.79 -0.55
N LYS A 382 22.17 -20.98 -1.06
CA LYS A 382 22.80 -22.04 -0.25
C LYS A 382 24.30 -21.80 -0.01
N GLN A 383 25.01 -21.15 -0.93
CA GLN A 383 26.43 -20.85 -0.77
C GLN A 383 26.69 -19.81 0.35
N ASP A 384 25.82 -18.81 0.53
CA ASP A 384 25.95 -17.81 1.60
C ASP A 384 25.74 -18.39 3.02
N THR A 385 24.99 -19.49 3.16
CA THR A 385 24.86 -20.18 4.46
C THR A 385 26.02 -21.11 4.80
N MET A 386 26.86 -21.51 3.83
CA MET A 386 27.99 -22.41 4.07
C MET A 386 29.33 -21.69 4.28
N VAL A 387 29.46 -20.42 3.86
CA VAL A 387 30.68 -19.62 4.11
C VAL A 387 30.50 -18.74 5.36
N ARG A 388 30.28 -19.39 6.50
CA ARG A 388 30.74 -18.88 7.80
C ARG A 388 31.76 -19.86 8.30
N PHE A 389 33.02 -19.65 7.92
CA PHE A 389 34.12 -20.22 8.67
C PHE A 389 34.18 -19.49 10.01
N THR A 390 33.92 -20.22 11.08
CA THR A 390 34.45 -19.89 12.40
C THR A 390 35.95 -19.74 12.25
N VAL A 391 36.44 -18.52 12.45
CA VAL A 391 37.84 -18.32 12.81
C VAL A 391 37.86 -18.40 14.32
N GLU A 392 38.55 -19.42 14.84
CA GLU A 392 38.90 -19.57 16.26
C GLU A 392 39.75 -18.39 16.75
#